data_AF-A0AA35IT17-F1
#
_entry.id   AF-A0AA35IT17-F1
#
_cell.length_a   1.000
_cell.length_b   1.000
_cell.length_c   1.000
_cell.angle_alpha   90.00
_cell.angle_beta   90.00
_cell.angle_gamma   90.00
#
_symmetry.space_group_name_H-M   'P 1'
#
loop_
_entity.id
_entity.type
_entity.pdbx_description
1 polymer ?
#
loop_
_entity_poly.entity_id
_entity_poly.type
_entity_poly.pdbx_seq_one_letter_code
_entity_poly.pdbx_strand_id
1 'polypeptide(L)'
;MCNGHVKFEDEKSAVKITAATDRKNDMQVISKQNEEVNTSSDEESDDDDAPQEEGIHSGKGEVESQITQREEAIRLEQSQLRSKRRKQNELYAKQKKVVNETEPVDETISELPEELLKNIDQKDEDNIQNLSSNHVNFDKWDVSDEDQEELVHVMKAKKRKTLRNLRKDSVKRGKFKIQLLSMQGSKTLPPKKEASIIHSRDRWLNRKTLNKK
;
A
#
# COMPACT_ATOMS: atom_id res chain seq x y z
N MET A 1 -20.23 35.35 -8.28
CA MET A 1 -19.13 35.76 -7.38
C MET A 1 -19.68 35.96 -5.98
N CYS A 2 -19.56 34.97 -5.09
CA CYS A 2 -19.74 35.15 -3.64
C CYS A 2 -18.82 34.14 -2.94
N ASN A 3 -17.62 34.57 -2.58
CA ASN A 3 -16.67 33.77 -1.79
C ASN A 3 -17.11 33.80 -0.32
N GLY A 4 -17.66 32.69 0.17
CA GLY A 4 -17.95 32.53 1.60
C GLY A 4 -16.65 32.48 2.41
N HIS A 5 -16.32 33.58 3.09
CA HIS A 5 -15.32 33.63 4.14
C HIS A 5 -15.86 32.95 5.40
N VAL A 6 -15.18 31.92 5.89
CA VAL A 6 -15.41 31.40 7.24
C VAL A 6 -14.50 32.17 8.19
N LYS A 7 -15.10 33.05 9.00
CA LYS A 7 -14.45 33.70 10.15
C LYS A 7 -14.33 32.67 11.27
N PHE A 8 -13.12 32.44 11.76
CA PHE A 8 -12.90 31.76 13.03
C PHE A 8 -13.05 32.81 14.14
N GLU A 9 -14.15 32.75 14.88
CA GLU A 9 -14.33 33.54 16.11
C GLU A 9 -13.56 32.86 17.25
N ASP A 10 -12.77 33.67 17.93
CA ASP A 10 -12.08 33.40 19.19
C ASP A 10 -13.10 33.18 20.31
N GLU A 11 -13.19 31.96 20.85
CA GLU A 11 -13.58 31.79 22.24
C GLU A 11 -12.61 30.86 22.98
N LYS A 12 -11.93 31.49 23.95
CA LYS A 12 -11.04 30.94 24.96
C LYS A 12 -11.75 29.88 25.80
N SER A 13 -11.34 28.62 25.63
CA SER A 13 -11.43 27.61 26.70
C SER A 13 -10.11 26.85 26.82
N ALA A 14 -9.23 27.38 27.67
CA ALA A 14 -8.12 26.74 28.37
C ALA A 14 -7.58 25.41 27.79
N VAL A 15 -6.70 25.50 26.80
CA VAL A 15 -5.78 24.41 26.44
C VAL A 15 -4.65 24.38 27.47
N LYS A 16 -4.63 23.36 28.35
CA LYS A 16 -3.42 23.01 29.11
C LYS A 16 -2.47 22.27 28.18
N ILE A 17 -1.55 23.01 27.59
CA ILE A 17 -0.33 22.50 26.96
C ILE A 17 0.69 22.28 28.09
N THR A 18 1.07 21.03 28.35
CA THR A 18 2.37 20.73 28.97
C THR A 18 3.09 19.74 28.07
N ALA A 19 4.02 20.28 27.29
CA ALA A 19 5.16 19.54 26.78
C ALA A 19 5.98 19.05 27.97
N ALA A 20 6.26 17.75 28.03
CA ALA A 20 7.29 17.19 28.89
C ALA A 20 8.04 16.11 28.11
N THR A 21 9.20 16.51 27.65
CA THR A 21 10.37 15.66 27.44
C THR A 21 10.64 14.86 28.71
N ASP A 22 10.80 13.53 28.64
CA ASP A 22 11.93 12.89 29.32
C ASP A 22 12.16 11.44 28.89
N ARG A 23 13.36 11.21 28.35
CA ARG A 23 14.03 9.91 28.29
C ARG A 23 14.91 9.86 29.54
N LYS A 24 14.63 8.94 30.47
CA LYS A 24 15.61 8.19 31.30
C LYS A 24 14.94 7.46 32.48
N ASN A 25 15.44 6.25 32.74
CA ASN A 25 15.35 5.44 33.97
C ASN A 25 14.03 4.67 34.12
N ASP A 26 13.95 3.33 33.96
CA ASP A 26 14.88 2.27 34.35
C ASP A 26 15.45 2.47 35.75
N MET A 27 14.63 2.21 36.76
CA MET A 27 14.99 1.60 38.05
C MET A 27 13.75 1.58 38.95
N GLN A 28 13.06 0.44 39.01
CA GLN A 28 12.20 0.15 40.15
C GLN A 28 13.10 -0.11 41.36
N VAL A 29 13.28 0.92 42.19
CA VAL A 29 13.89 0.82 43.51
C VAL A 29 12.87 0.18 44.43
N ILE A 30 13.10 -1.09 44.74
CA ILE A 30 12.40 -1.86 45.77
C ILE A 30 12.71 -1.21 47.12
N SER A 31 11.69 -0.71 47.80
CA SER A 31 11.77 -0.20 49.16
C SER A 31 12.11 -1.35 50.12
N LYS A 32 13.29 -1.26 50.73
CA LYS A 32 13.78 -2.16 51.78
C LYS A 32 12.88 -2.13 53.02
N GLN A 33 12.34 -3.29 53.40
CA GLN A 33 12.14 -3.64 54.80
C GLN A 33 13.34 -4.49 55.25
N ASN A 34 13.83 -4.22 56.46
CA ASN A 34 15.00 -4.84 57.06
C ASN A 34 14.74 -6.31 57.42
N GLU A 35 15.64 -7.20 57.01
CA GLU A 35 16.01 -8.37 57.80
C GLU A 35 17.48 -8.71 57.52
N GLU A 36 18.25 -8.81 58.60
CA GLU A 36 19.68 -9.12 58.63
C GLU A 36 19.88 -10.62 58.40
N VAL A 37 20.69 -11.05 57.42
CA VAL A 37 21.48 -12.29 57.57
C VAL A 37 22.75 -12.28 56.70
N ASN A 38 23.87 -12.48 57.39
CA ASN A 38 25.23 -12.91 57.07
C ASN A 38 25.74 -13.24 55.65
N THR A 39 27.03 -12.98 55.58
CA THR A 39 28.10 -13.33 54.64
C THR A 39 28.38 -14.84 54.52
N SER A 40 28.56 -15.33 53.29
CA SER A 40 29.63 -16.27 52.81
C SER A 40 29.27 -16.72 51.39
N SER A 41 30.20 -16.72 50.41
CA SER A 41 30.89 -17.93 49.89
C SER A 41 29.91 -19.10 49.65
N ASP A 42 29.75 -19.67 48.46
CA ASP A 42 30.79 -20.20 47.58
C ASP A 42 30.24 -20.49 46.16
N GLU A 43 31.14 -20.71 45.20
CA GLU A 43 30.86 -21.25 43.87
C GLU A 43 30.28 -22.67 43.97
N GLU A 44 29.16 -22.95 43.30
CA GLU A 44 28.72 -24.32 43.01
C GLU A 44 28.17 -24.33 41.57
N SER A 45 28.98 -24.86 40.66
CA SER A 45 28.61 -25.28 39.31
C SER A 45 27.61 -26.42 39.43
N ASP A 46 26.35 -26.20 39.02
CA ASP A 46 25.36 -27.28 38.92
C ASP A 46 24.93 -27.50 37.47
N ASP A 47 25.07 -28.77 37.10
CA ASP A 47 25.11 -29.39 35.79
C ASP A 47 23.67 -29.71 35.35
N ASP A 48 23.02 -28.79 34.62
CA ASP A 48 21.66 -29.03 34.10
C ASP A 48 21.73 -29.79 32.77
N ASP A 49 21.94 -31.11 32.91
CA ASP A 49 21.91 -32.15 31.87
C ASP A 49 20.51 -32.23 31.23
N ALA A 50 20.25 -31.32 30.29
CA ALA A 50 19.10 -31.39 29.39
C ALA A 50 19.31 -32.53 28.37
N PRO A 51 18.29 -33.37 28.11
CA PRO A 51 18.45 -34.59 27.31
C PRO A 51 19.01 -34.29 25.92
N GLN A 52 20.08 -35.01 25.56
CA GLN A 52 20.68 -35.04 24.23
C GLN A 52 19.65 -35.47 23.18
N GLU A 53 19.09 -34.52 22.44
CA GLU A 53 18.24 -34.77 21.28
C GLU A 53 19.12 -34.97 20.03
N GLU A 54 19.51 -36.21 19.74
CA GLU A 54 20.14 -36.62 18.47
C GLU A 54 19.15 -36.54 17.28
N GLY A 55 18.63 -35.33 16.97
CA GLY A 55 17.66 -35.10 15.89
C GLY A 55 17.79 -33.77 15.13
N ILE A 56 18.64 -32.85 15.58
CA ILE A 56 18.65 -31.44 15.11
C ILE A 56 19.64 -31.18 13.96
N HIS A 57 20.50 -32.14 13.62
CA HIS A 57 21.64 -31.91 12.72
C HIS A 57 21.28 -32.00 11.23
N SER A 58 20.25 -32.77 10.87
CA SER A 58 19.81 -32.92 9.47
C SER A 58 19.05 -31.69 8.96
N GLY A 59 18.31 -30.99 9.83
CA GLY A 59 17.58 -29.77 9.46
C GLY A 59 18.47 -28.53 9.33
N LYS A 60 19.63 -28.49 10.00
CA LYS A 60 20.52 -27.32 10.02
C LYS A 60 21.06 -26.96 8.63
N GLY A 61 21.48 -27.96 7.85
CA GLY A 61 21.98 -27.72 6.48
C GLY A 61 20.90 -27.21 5.52
N GLU A 62 19.66 -27.71 5.64
CA GLU A 62 18.56 -27.22 4.82
C GLU A 62 18.17 -25.78 5.19
N VAL A 63 18.14 -25.45 6.48
CA VAL A 63 17.87 -24.09 6.96
C VAL A 63 18.97 -23.12 6.53
N GLU A 64 20.25 -23.49 6.66
CA GLU A 64 21.38 -22.67 6.19
C GLU A 64 21.31 -22.44 4.68
N SER A 65 20.99 -23.46 3.89
CA SER A 65 20.83 -23.31 2.43
C SER A 65 19.66 -22.40 2.04
N GLN A 66 18.56 -22.41 2.80
CA GLN A 66 17.45 -21.49 2.57
C GLN A 66 17.80 -20.06 2.97
N ILE A 67 18.61 -19.87 4.01
CA ILE A 67 19.08 -18.54 4.44
C ILE A 67 20.00 -17.95 3.36
N THR A 68 20.98 -18.70 2.87
CA THR A 68 21.90 -18.23 1.83
C THR A 68 21.17 -17.88 0.53
N GLN A 69 20.22 -18.72 0.09
CA GLN A 69 19.40 -18.42 -1.10
C GLN A 69 18.57 -17.15 -0.94
N ARG A 70 18.01 -16.89 0.26
CA ARG A 70 17.26 -15.65 0.54
C ARG A 70 18.19 -14.44 0.52
N GLU A 71 19.37 -14.54 1.11
CA GLU A 71 20.36 -13.46 1.12
C GLU A 71 20.85 -13.12 -0.29
N GLU A 72 21.12 -14.13 -1.11
CA GLU A 72 21.51 -13.95 -2.51
C GLU A 72 20.39 -13.31 -3.34
N ALA A 73 19.13 -13.73 -3.15
CA ALA A 73 17.98 -13.14 -3.81
C ALA A 73 17.80 -11.66 -3.45
N ILE A 74 17.93 -11.31 -2.16
CA ILE A 74 17.86 -9.93 -1.67
C ILE A 74 19.01 -9.10 -2.27
N ARG A 75 20.22 -9.64 -2.29
CA ARG A 75 21.40 -8.96 -2.86
C ARG A 75 21.20 -8.68 -4.35
N LEU A 76 20.67 -9.65 -5.09
CA LEU A 76 20.38 -9.51 -6.52
C LEU A 76 19.31 -8.44 -6.76
N GLU A 77 18.21 -8.46 -6.01
CA GLU A 77 17.15 -7.44 -6.09
C GLU A 77 17.69 -6.03 -5.80
N GLN A 78 18.47 -5.87 -4.74
CA GLN A 78 19.10 -4.60 -4.39
C GLN A 78 20.06 -4.11 -5.49
N SER A 79 20.83 -5.01 -6.10
CA SER A 79 21.73 -4.67 -7.20
C SER A 79 20.97 -4.18 -8.44
N GLN A 80 19.84 -4.83 -8.77
CA GLN A 80 18.98 -4.41 -9.88
C GLN A 80 18.35 -3.04 -9.61
N LEU A 81 17.89 -2.79 -8.38
CA LEU A 81 17.30 -1.51 -7.99
C LEU A 81 18.34 -0.37 -8.08
N ARG A 82 19.57 -0.61 -7.60
CA ARG A 82 20.69 0.34 -7.73
C ARG A 82 21.03 0.61 -9.19
N SER A 83 21.06 -0.42 -10.03
CA SER A 83 21.32 -0.27 -11.47
C SER A 83 20.24 0.55 -12.17
N LYS A 84 18.95 0.30 -11.87
CA LYS A 84 17.82 1.10 -12.39
C LYS A 84 17.92 2.56 -11.96
N ARG A 85 18.21 2.84 -10.68
CA ARG A 85 18.41 4.21 -10.17
C ARG A 85 19.58 4.90 -10.89
N ARG A 86 20.69 4.20 -11.12
CA ARG A 86 21.85 4.77 -11.85
C ARG A 86 21.49 5.15 -13.28
N LYS A 87 20.75 4.30 -14.01
CA LYS A 87 20.28 4.58 -15.38
C LYS A 87 19.34 5.80 -15.42
N GLN A 88 18.41 5.90 -14.47
CA GLN A 88 17.49 7.03 -14.38
C GLN A 88 18.25 8.35 -14.09
N ASN A 89 19.21 8.31 -13.16
CA ASN A 89 20.03 9.47 -12.84
C ASN A 89 20.90 9.91 -14.04
N GLU A 90 21.44 8.96 -14.80
CA GLU A 90 22.22 9.25 -16.01
C GLU A 90 21.36 9.91 -17.09
N LEU A 91 20.14 9.40 -17.32
CA LEU A 91 19.18 10.01 -18.25
C LEU A 91 18.82 11.43 -17.83
N TYR A 92 18.53 11.64 -16.55
CA TYR A 92 18.22 12.97 -16.02
C TYR A 92 19.40 13.95 -16.13
N ALA A 93 20.62 13.46 -15.88
CA ALA A 93 21.83 14.27 -16.05
C ALA A 93 22.06 14.66 -17.52
N LYS A 94 21.80 13.74 -18.47
CA LYS A 94 21.86 14.04 -19.91
C LYS A 94 20.82 15.10 -20.31
N GLN A 95 19.58 14.97 -19.85
CA GLN A 95 18.54 15.97 -20.11
C GLN A 95 18.91 17.36 -19.58
N LYS A 96 19.45 17.45 -18.36
CA LYS A 96 19.91 18.73 -17.80
C LYS A 96 21.07 19.34 -18.59
N LYS A 97 21.99 18.54 -19.12
CA LYS A 97 23.08 19.05 -19.96
C LYS A 97 22.55 19.61 -21.28
N VAL A 98 21.64 18.89 -21.94
CA VAL A 98 21.02 19.39 -23.18
C VAL A 98 20.31 20.72 -22.94
N VAL A 99 19.49 20.84 -21.89
CA VAL A 99 18.77 22.09 -21.58
C VAL A 99 19.74 23.25 -21.29
N ASN A 100 20.82 23.00 -20.57
CA ASN A 100 21.82 24.03 -20.25
C ASN A 100 22.72 24.38 -21.45
N GLU A 101 22.89 23.47 -22.41
CA GLU A 101 23.63 23.74 -23.66
C GLU A 101 22.75 24.46 -24.70
N THR A 102 21.42 24.47 -24.53
CA THR A 102 20.45 25.06 -25.46
C THR A 102 19.91 26.45 -25.10
N GLU A 103 20.46 27.17 -24.11
CA GLU A 103 20.19 28.61 -23.96
C GLU A 103 21.42 29.41 -23.48
N PRO A 104 21.64 30.66 -23.94
CA PRO A 104 20.73 31.53 -24.70
C PRO A 104 21.25 31.86 -26.11
N VAL A 105 20.46 31.57 -27.14
CA VAL A 105 20.56 32.25 -28.44
C VAL A 105 19.22 32.95 -28.68
N ASP A 106 19.04 34.04 -27.95
CA ASP A 106 18.17 35.11 -28.43
C ASP A 106 18.76 35.66 -29.74
N GLU A 107 17.89 36.00 -30.68
CA GLU A 107 18.11 36.77 -31.93
C GLU A 107 18.16 36.05 -33.30
N THR A 108 17.87 34.76 -33.46
CA THR A 108 17.70 34.17 -34.82
C THR A 108 16.57 33.13 -34.95
N ILE A 109 15.35 33.47 -34.52
CA ILE A 109 14.12 32.82 -35.05
C ILE A 109 13.82 33.41 -36.44
N SER A 110 14.83 33.42 -37.30
CA SER A 110 14.75 33.87 -38.69
C SER A 110 14.59 32.60 -39.52
N GLU A 111 13.34 32.32 -39.88
CA GLU A 111 12.94 31.33 -40.88
C GLU A 111 13.11 29.86 -40.45
N LEU A 112 12.07 29.35 -39.80
CA LEU A 112 11.80 27.92 -39.73
C LEU A 112 11.84 27.37 -41.17
N PRO A 113 12.66 26.35 -41.50
CA PRO A 113 12.74 25.84 -42.86
C PRO A 113 11.36 25.40 -43.34
N GLU A 114 10.81 26.06 -44.36
CA GLU A 114 9.47 25.76 -44.90
C GLU A 114 9.35 24.30 -45.35
N GLU A 115 10.47 23.67 -45.71
CA GLU A 115 10.51 22.24 -46.02
C GLU A 115 10.18 21.34 -44.83
N LEU A 116 10.47 21.76 -43.60
CA LEU A 116 10.19 20.98 -42.39
C LEU A 116 8.69 21.03 -42.03
N LEU A 117 8.04 22.19 -42.23
CA LEU A 117 6.59 22.35 -42.09
C LEU A 117 5.83 21.53 -43.14
N LYS A 118 6.25 21.58 -44.41
CA LYS A 118 5.62 20.79 -45.50
C LYS A 118 5.68 19.28 -45.24
N ASN A 119 6.80 18.80 -44.69
CA ASN A 119 7.00 17.40 -44.36
C ASN A 119 6.21 16.94 -43.12
N ILE A 120 5.82 17.87 -42.23
CA ILE A 120 4.96 17.58 -41.08
C ILE A 120 3.50 17.52 -41.54
N ASP A 121 3.03 18.50 -42.31
CA ASP A 121 1.66 18.49 -42.85
C ASP A 121 1.40 17.26 -43.75
N GLN A 122 2.38 16.84 -44.56
CA GLN A 122 2.30 15.59 -45.33
C GLN A 122 2.38 14.33 -44.46
N LYS A 123 3.14 14.36 -43.35
CA LYS A 123 3.15 13.23 -42.41
C LYS A 123 1.88 13.14 -41.61
N ASP A 124 1.26 14.25 -41.24
CA ASP A 124 0.05 14.23 -40.43
C ASP A 124 -1.13 13.66 -41.23
N GLU A 125 -1.27 13.95 -42.53
CA GLU A 125 -2.29 13.30 -43.38
C GLU A 125 -2.12 11.76 -43.49
N ASP A 126 -0.88 11.27 -43.54
CA ASP A 126 -0.60 9.81 -43.60
C ASP A 126 -0.54 9.13 -42.20
N ASN A 127 -0.38 9.91 -41.12
CA ASN A 127 -0.13 9.41 -39.76
C ASN A 127 -1.32 9.63 -38.80
N ILE A 128 -2.27 10.52 -39.12
CA ILE A 128 -3.54 10.68 -38.39
C ILE A 128 -4.38 9.38 -38.44
N GLN A 129 -4.19 8.53 -39.46
CA GLN A 129 -4.88 7.24 -39.51
C GLN A 129 -4.31 6.17 -38.56
N ASN A 130 -3.08 6.35 -38.02
CA ASN A 130 -2.39 5.27 -37.30
C ASN A 130 -1.77 5.62 -35.94
N LEU A 131 -1.92 6.85 -35.41
CA LEU A 131 -1.68 7.09 -34.00
C LEU A 131 -2.93 7.68 -33.33
N SER A 132 -3.68 6.80 -32.66
CA SER A 132 -4.51 7.25 -31.54
C SER A 132 -3.56 7.71 -30.42
N SER A 133 -3.05 8.94 -30.56
CA SER A 133 -2.33 9.65 -29.52
C SER A 133 -3.19 9.63 -28.26
N ASN A 134 -2.63 9.14 -27.14
CA ASN A 134 -3.29 9.09 -25.83
C ASN A 134 -3.46 10.48 -25.20
N HIS A 135 -3.69 11.51 -26.00
CA HIS A 135 -4.11 12.82 -25.53
C HIS A 135 -5.63 12.83 -25.44
N VAL A 136 -6.15 12.66 -24.23
CA VAL A 136 -7.59 12.77 -23.97
C VAL A 136 -7.95 14.25 -24.11
N ASN A 137 -8.51 14.64 -25.25
CA ASN A 137 -9.12 15.96 -25.42
C ASN A 137 -10.41 16.01 -24.58
N PHE A 138 -10.44 16.90 -23.59
CA PHE A 138 -11.54 17.08 -22.63
C PHE A 138 -12.79 17.75 -23.24
N ASP A 139 -12.66 18.34 -24.43
CA ASP A 139 -13.76 19.03 -25.13
C ASP A 139 -14.70 18.10 -25.91
N LYS A 140 -14.43 16.78 -25.96
CA LYS A 140 -15.29 15.81 -26.69
C LYS A 140 -16.25 15.03 -25.79
N TRP A 141 -16.46 15.43 -24.53
CA TRP A 141 -17.53 14.85 -23.71
C TRP A 141 -18.86 15.57 -23.90
N ASP A 142 -19.32 15.62 -25.15
CA ASP A 142 -20.75 15.73 -25.44
C ASP A 142 -21.32 14.31 -25.52
N VAL A 143 -21.12 13.58 -24.43
CA VAL A 143 -21.61 12.23 -24.21
C VAL A 143 -22.95 12.44 -23.53
N SER A 144 -24.03 12.01 -24.20
CA SER A 144 -25.39 12.11 -23.69
C SER A 144 -25.45 11.73 -22.20
N ASP A 145 -26.26 12.43 -21.40
CA ASP A 145 -26.36 12.20 -19.95
C ASP A 145 -26.55 10.70 -19.59
N GLU A 146 -27.23 9.93 -20.45
CA GLU A 146 -27.41 8.48 -20.32
C GLU A 146 -26.08 7.69 -20.39
N ASP A 147 -25.23 7.99 -21.37
CA ASP A 147 -23.94 7.33 -21.56
C ASP A 147 -22.97 7.64 -20.40
N GLN A 148 -23.08 8.83 -19.81
CA GLN A 148 -22.31 9.22 -18.64
C GLN A 148 -22.74 8.45 -17.38
N GLU A 149 -24.04 8.22 -17.18
CA GLU A 149 -24.57 7.41 -16.08
C GLU A 149 -24.12 5.94 -16.19
N GLU A 150 -24.16 5.38 -17.40
CA GLU A 150 -23.67 4.03 -17.67
C GLU A 150 -22.17 3.91 -17.36
N LEU A 151 -21.36 4.87 -17.80
CA LEU A 151 -19.93 4.91 -17.53
C LEU A 151 -19.64 4.97 -16.02
N VAL A 152 -20.41 5.78 -15.29
CA VAL A 152 -20.31 5.87 -13.82
C VAL A 152 -20.71 4.55 -13.16
N HIS A 153 -21.77 3.89 -13.62
CA HIS A 153 -22.18 2.58 -13.09
C HIS A 153 -21.11 1.51 -13.34
N VAL A 154 -20.51 1.48 -14.53
CA VAL A 154 -19.39 0.61 -14.86
C VAL A 154 -18.18 0.90 -13.97
N MET A 155 -17.84 2.17 -13.75
CA MET A 155 -16.74 2.56 -12.85
C MET A 155 -17.02 2.16 -11.39
N LYS A 156 -18.25 2.35 -10.90
CA LYS A 156 -18.69 1.91 -9.56
C LYS A 156 -18.60 0.39 -9.42
N ALA A 157 -19.02 -0.35 -10.44
CA ALA A 157 -18.92 -1.81 -10.47
C ALA A 157 -17.46 -2.28 -10.44
N LYS A 158 -16.56 -1.64 -11.19
CA LYS A 158 -15.11 -1.92 -11.18
C LYS A 158 -14.52 -1.66 -9.79
N LYS A 159 -14.81 -0.51 -9.17
CA LYS A 159 -14.38 -0.19 -7.79
C LYS A 159 -14.89 -1.21 -6.77
N ARG A 160 -16.13 -1.68 -6.91
CA ARG A 160 -16.68 -2.73 -6.03
C ARG A 160 -15.92 -4.06 -6.18
N LYS A 161 -15.54 -4.44 -7.41
CA LYS A 161 -14.76 -5.67 -7.67
C LYS A 161 -13.37 -5.58 -7.04
N THR A 162 -12.67 -4.47 -7.21
CA THR A 162 -11.34 -4.28 -6.61
C THR A 162 -11.41 -4.26 -5.08
N LEU A 163 -12.41 -3.62 -4.49
CA LEU A 163 -12.62 -3.65 -3.04
C LEU A 163 -12.94 -5.05 -2.49
N ARG A 164 -13.69 -5.89 -3.23
CA ARG A 164 -13.90 -7.30 -2.84
C ARG A 164 -12.59 -8.08 -2.83
N ASN A 165 -11.72 -7.82 -3.81
CA ASN A 165 -10.41 -8.45 -3.87
C ASN A 165 -9.47 -7.99 -2.75
N LEU A 166 -9.63 -6.77 -2.24
CA LEU A 166 -8.85 -6.25 -1.12
C LEU A 166 -9.40 -6.75 0.24
N ARG A 167 -10.72 -6.92 0.35
CA ARG A 167 -11.39 -7.37 1.59
C ARG A 167 -11.35 -8.88 1.82
N LYS A 168 -10.98 -9.69 0.82
CA LYS A 168 -10.85 -11.14 1.00
C LYS A 168 -9.67 -11.42 1.95
N ASP A 169 -9.92 -12.26 2.93
CA ASP A 169 -8.97 -12.72 3.94
C ASP A 169 -8.22 -13.98 3.50
N SER A 170 -8.62 -14.58 2.39
CA SER A 170 -8.10 -15.86 1.92
C SER A 170 -7.63 -15.82 0.48
N VAL A 171 -6.48 -16.45 0.25
CA VAL A 171 -5.80 -16.51 -1.06
C VAL A 171 -5.33 -17.93 -1.32
N LYS A 172 -5.63 -18.46 -2.51
CA LYS A 172 -5.11 -19.75 -2.98
C LYS A 172 -3.72 -19.55 -3.57
N ARG A 173 -2.73 -20.31 -3.10
CA ARG A 173 -1.36 -20.37 -3.62
C ARG A 173 -1.07 -21.82 -4.01
N GLY A 174 -1.25 -22.13 -5.30
CA GLY A 174 -1.12 -23.50 -5.81
C GLY A 174 -2.11 -24.45 -5.15
N LYS A 175 -1.60 -25.52 -4.51
CA LYS A 175 -2.41 -26.50 -3.76
C LYS A 175 -2.99 -25.97 -2.45
N PHE A 176 -2.39 -24.92 -1.87
CA PHE A 176 -2.75 -24.45 -0.53
C PHE A 176 -3.69 -23.23 -0.57
N LYS A 177 -4.53 -23.10 0.47
CA LYS A 177 -5.34 -21.91 0.74
C LYS A 177 -4.86 -21.29 2.04
N ILE A 178 -4.33 -20.07 1.96
CA ILE A 178 -3.87 -19.30 3.11
C ILE A 178 -5.04 -18.42 3.58
N GLN A 179 -5.36 -18.43 4.87
CA GLN A 179 -6.43 -17.62 5.46
C GLN A 179 -5.89 -16.83 6.65
N LEU A 180 -6.32 -15.58 6.80
CA LEU A 180 -5.96 -14.72 7.93
C LEU A 180 -6.92 -14.94 9.11
N LEU A 181 -6.38 -15.11 10.32
CA LEU A 181 -7.17 -15.20 11.55
C LEU A 181 -7.67 -13.81 12.00
N SER A 182 -8.97 -13.67 12.22
CA SER A 182 -9.57 -12.39 12.66
C SER A 182 -9.34 -12.15 14.16
N MET A 183 -8.55 -11.13 14.52
CA MET A 183 -8.14 -10.87 15.91
C MET A 183 -9.16 -10.11 16.77
N GLN A 184 -10.02 -9.26 16.18
CA GLN A 184 -10.75 -8.23 16.95
C GLN A 184 -12.28 -8.36 16.88
N GLY A 185 -12.83 -9.13 15.93
CA GLY A 185 -14.28 -9.16 15.67
C GLY A 185 -15.08 -10.18 16.47
N SER A 186 -14.44 -11.14 17.15
CA SER A 186 -15.13 -12.29 17.77
C SER A 186 -15.48 -12.11 19.24
N LYS A 187 -14.78 -11.24 19.97
CA LYS A 187 -15.00 -11.02 21.40
C LYS A 187 -16.00 -9.91 21.70
N THR A 188 -16.05 -8.89 20.85
CA THR A 188 -16.87 -7.68 21.06
C THR A 188 -18.24 -7.75 20.39
N LEU A 189 -18.36 -8.51 19.31
CA LEU A 189 -19.58 -8.63 18.53
C LEU A 189 -20.00 -10.11 18.41
N PRO A 190 -21.31 -10.40 18.47
CA PRO A 190 -21.81 -11.74 18.19
C PRO A 190 -21.51 -12.13 16.74
N PRO A 191 -21.44 -13.45 16.45
CA PRO A 191 -21.27 -13.92 15.09
C PRO A 191 -22.39 -13.43 14.18
N LYS A 192 -22.06 -13.22 12.90
CA LYS A 192 -23.05 -12.79 11.92
C LYS A 192 -24.09 -13.88 11.70
N LYS A 193 -25.33 -13.44 11.51
CA LYS A 193 -26.46 -14.31 11.20
C LYS A 193 -26.22 -15.11 9.91
N GLU A 194 -26.61 -16.38 9.92
CA GLU A 194 -26.50 -17.22 8.74
C GLU A 194 -27.63 -16.91 7.74
N ALA A 195 -27.25 -16.44 6.55
CA ALA A 195 -28.20 -16.04 5.54
C ALA A 195 -29.09 -17.21 5.10
N SER A 196 -28.57 -18.44 4.98
CA SER A 196 -29.35 -19.61 4.55
C SER A 196 -30.55 -19.87 5.46
N ILE A 197 -30.33 -19.89 6.77
CA ILE A 197 -31.37 -20.14 7.77
C ILE A 197 -32.42 -19.02 7.75
N ILE A 198 -31.97 -17.76 7.72
CA ILE A 198 -32.89 -16.62 7.71
C ILE A 198 -33.69 -16.55 6.42
N HIS A 199 -33.05 -16.80 5.27
CA HIS A 199 -33.76 -16.83 3.99
C HIS A 199 -34.76 -17.98 3.95
N SER A 200 -34.44 -19.14 4.52
CA SER A 200 -35.40 -20.24 4.65
C SER A 200 -36.62 -19.83 5.48
N ARG A 201 -36.38 -19.25 6.66
CA ARG A 201 -37.43 -18.73 7.55
C ARG A 201 -38.27 -17.66 6.85
N ASP A 202 -37.62 -16.67 6.24
CA ASP A 202 -38.29 -15.54 5.60
C ASP A 202 -39.07 -16.00 4.35
N ARG A 203 -38.52 -16.92 3.55
CA ARG A 203 -39.24 -17.53 2.41
C ARG A 203 -40.45 -18.33 2.87
N TRP A 204 -40.36 -19.01 4.00
CA TRP A 204 -41.50 -19.73 4.57
C TRP A 204 -42.60 -18.77 5.04
N LEU A 205 -42.21 -17.72 5.76
CA LEU A 205 -43.15 -16.72 6.29
C LEU A 205 -43.74 -15.81 5.20
N ASN A 206 -43.02 -15.60 4.10
CA ASN A 206 -43.44 -14.81 2.93
C ASN A 206 -43.71 -15.68 1.71
N ARG A 207 -44.10 -16.95 1.92
CA ARG A 207 -44.43 -17.85 0.81
C ARG A 207 -45.66 -17.32 0.09
N LYS A 208 -45.68 -17.47 -1.24
CA LYS A 208 -46.75 -17.00 -2.11
C LYS A 208 -48.14 -17.58 -1.75
N THR A 209 -48.18 -18.75 -1.10
CA THR A 209 -49.44 -19.38 -0.67
C THR A 209 -50.09 -18.70 0.52
N LEU A 210 -49.34 -17.90 1.28
CA LEU A 210 -49.93 -16.97 2.23
C LEU A 210 -50.27 -15.70 1.44
N ASN A 211 -51.56 -15.46 1.22
CA ASN A 211 -52.07 -14.21 0.66
C ASN A 211 -51.93 -13.09 1.71
N LYS A 212 -50.68 -12.71 1.99
CA LYS A 212 -50.37 -11.61 2.90
C LYS A 212 -50.89 -10.33 2.23
N LYS A 213 -51.79 -9.63 2.93
CA LYS A 213 -52.31 -8.33 2.53
C LYS A 213 -51.19 -7.28 2.55
#